data_AF-A0A438BZC4-F1
#
_entry.id   AF-A0A438BZC4-F1
#
_cell.length_a   1.000
_cell.length_b   1.000
_cell.length_c   1.000
_cell.angle_alpha   90.00
_cell.angle_beta   90.00
_cell.angle_gamma   90.00
#
_symmetry.space_group_name_H-M   'P 1'
#
loop_
_entity.id
_entity.type
_entity.pdbx_description
1 polymer ?
#
loop_
_entity_poly.entity_id
_entity_poly.type
_entity_poly.pdbx_seq_one_letter_code
_entity_poly.pdbx_strand_id
1 'polypeptide(L)'
;MAVVKGGHVSLAKLAEEWILRSSKIFQIPFSRDAYVNALKETEQFLWAGSEMDAVRAVAKNLIEAQNWAEGIKDCLCKIESWSCNRSHNLEKVDLEYVNNFLNLNPLPCIEPGHLKLKGYAEEAMILVQEIDSALSTSSKSSIPELEQLYSRACEVPIYVKEMEKLMARISALKVYNFLIHYPTSGLTSYCT
;
A
#
# COMPACT_ATOMS: atom_id res chain seq x y z
N MET A 1 56.07 34.55 -5.08
CA MET A 1 54.93 34.25 -5.98
C MET A 1 54.44 32.85 -5.66
N ALA A 2 53.27 32.74 -5.03
CA ALA A 2 52.67 31.44 -4.73
C ALA A 2 51.95 30.91 -5.98
N VAL A 3 52.33 29.72 -6.43
CA VAL A 3 51.64 29.02 -7.52
C VAL A 3 50.40 28.34 -6.93
N VAL A 4 49.22 28.91 -7.17
CA VAL A 4 47.95 28.25 -6.88
C VAL A 4 47.65 27.32 -8.05
N LYS A 5 47.91 26.02 -7.90
CA LYS A 5 47.45 24.98 -8.85
C LYS A 5 45.96 24.73 -8.63
N GLY A 6 45.12 25.57 -9.22
CA GLY A 6 43.68 25.33 -9.33
C GLY A 6 43.41 24.29 -10.42
N GLY A 7 43.28 23.01 -10.06
CA GLY A 7 42.80 21.99 -10.99
C GLY A 7 41.31 22.20 -11.24
N HIS A 8 40.94 22.64 -12.44
CA HIS A 8 39.53 22.72 -12.84
C HIS A 8 38.94 21.31 -12.85
N VAL A 9 37.97 21.04 -11.97
CA VAL A 9 37.17 19.81 -12.00
C VAL A 9 36.16 19.95 -13.13
N SER A 10 36.12 18.98 -14.06
CA SER A 10 35.14 18.98 -15.15
C SER A 10 33.76 18.60 -14.64
N LEU A 11 32.71 19.08 -15.31
CA LEU A 11 31.32 18.72 -15.01
C LEU A 11 31.10 17.21 -15.09
N ALA A 12 31.76 16.53 -16.04
CA ALA A 12 31.73 15.07 -16.18
C ALA A 12 32.29 14.37 -14.94
N LYS A 13 33.39 14.86 -14.37
CA LYS A 13 33.98 14.28 -13.15
C LYS A 13 33.05 14.49 -11.95
N LEU A 14 32.41 15.65 -11.82
CA LEU A 14 31.40 15.89 -10.78
C LEU A 14 30.20 14.95 -10.93
N ALA A 15 29.77 14.68 -12.16
CA ALA A 15 28.67 13.77 -12.44
C ALA A 15 29.01 12.32 -12.06
N GLU A 16 30.21 11.84 -12.41
CA GLU A 16 30.69 10.50 -12.03
C GLU A 16 30.78 10.34 -10.51
N GLU A 17 31.34 11.34 -9.81
CA GLU A 17 31.43 11.35 -8.36
C GLU A 17 30.04 11.36 -7.70
N TRP A 18 29.12 12.17 -8.23
CA TRP A 18 27.74 12.23 -7.75
C TRP A 18 27.02 10.88 -7.96
N ILE A 19 27.12 10.28 -9.15
CA ILE A 19 26.52 8.97 -9.45
C ILE A 19 27.02 7.92 -8.46
N LEU A 20 28.34 7.81 -8.28
CA LEU A 20 28.96 6.84 -7.39
C LEU A 20 28.47 6.99 -5.94
N ARG A 21 28.36 8.24 -5.46
CA ARG A 21 27.87 8.52 -4.10
C ARG A 21 26.38 8.21 -3.97
N SER A 22 25.56 8.68 -4.92
CA SER A 22 24.12 8.48 -4.92
C SER A 22 23.72 7.02 -5.04
N SER A 23 24.45 6.22 -5.82
CA SER A 23 24.23 4.77 -5.92
C SER A 23 24.45 4.03 -4.58
N LYS A 24 25.27 4.56 -3.67
CA LYS A 24 25.45 3.97 -2.33
C LYS A 24 24.25 4.19 -1.42
N ILE A 25 23.40 5.17 -1.71
CA ILE A 25 22.19 5.45 -0.91
C ILE A 25 21.22 4.26 -0.95
N PHE A 26 21.14 3.53 -2.07
CA PHE A 26 20.30 2.34 -2.18
C PHE A 26 20.76 1.16 -1.30
N GLN A 27 22.00 1.21 -0.80
CA GLN A 27 22.60 0.14 0.01
C GLN A 27 22.44 0.36 1.51
N ILE A 28 21.90 1.51 1.92
CA ILE A 28 21.64 1.85 3.32
C ILE A 28 20.13 1.95 3.58
N PRO A 29 19.67 1.80 4.83
CA PRO A 29 18.27 2.04 5.18
C PRO A 29 17.80 3.42 4.74
N PHE A 30 16.58 3.48 4.22
CA PHE A 30 15.99 4.68 3.65
C PHE A 30 15.98 5.83 4.67
N SER A 31 16.55 6.96 4.23
CA SER A 31 16.54 8.23 4.94
C SER A 31 16.07 9.31 3.97
N ARG A 32 14.98 10.00 4.33
CA ARG A 32 14.40 11.06 3.50
C ARG A 32 15.43 12.14 3.19
N ASP A 33 16.19 12.55 4.20
CA ASP A 33 17.18 13.61 4.05
C ASP A 33 18.30 13.20 3.09
N ALA A 34 18.73 11.94 3.11
CA ALA A 34 19.76 11.44 2.19
C ALA A 34 19.29 11.52 0.72
N TYR A 35 18.04 11.11 0.45
CA TYR A 35 17.45 11.17 -0.88
C TYR A 35 17.22 12.60 -1.34
N VAL A 36 16.63 13.46 -0.50
CA VAL A 36 16.37 14.86 -0.80
C VAL A 36 17.66 15.62 -1.06
N ASN A 37 18.70 15.40 -0.25
CA ASN A 37 20.00 16.06 -0.46
C ASN A 37 20.65 15.60 -1.77
N ALA A 38 20.65 14.30 -2.06
CA ALA A 38 21.20 13.78 -3.32
C ALA A 38 20.46 14.32 -4.55
N LEU A 39 19.13 14.42 -4.48
CA LEU A 39 18.31 14.99 -5.55
C LEU A 39 18.55 16.49 -5.71
N LYS A 40 18.67 17.26 -4.63
CA LYS A 40 19.01 18.69 -4.71
C LYS A 40 20.35 18.93 -5.39
N GLU A 41 21.34 18.08 -5.12
CA GLU A 41 22.63 18.13 -5.81
C GLU A 41 22.54 17.84 -7.32
N THR A 42 21.46 17.19 -7.81
CA THR A 42 21.29 16.96 -9.25
C THR A 42 20.94 18.21 -10.03
N GLU A 43 20.48 19.27 -9.35
CA GLU A 43 20.07 20.51 -10.00
C GLU A 43 21.19 21.14 -10.85
N GLN A 44 22.44 20.94 -10.44
CA GLN A 44 23.62 21.43 -11.18
C GLN A 44 23.82 20.77 -12.55
N PHE A 45 23.15 19.65 -12.82
CA PHE A 45 23.26 18.89 -14.08
C PHE A 45 22.05 19.07 -15.01
N LEU A 46 20.99 19.78 -14.58
CA LEU A 46 19.70 19.84 -15.28
C LEU A 46 19.76 20.39 -16.71
N TRP A 47 20.69 21.31 -16.96
CA TRP A 47 20.79 22.03 -18.25
C TRP A 47 21.84 21.45 -19.19
N ALA A 48 22.52 20.39 -18.78
CA ALA A 48 23.54 19.74 -19.60
C ALA A 48 22.89 18.82 -20.65
N GLY A 49 23.66 18.51 -21.70
CA GLY A 49 23.19 17.71 -22.83
C GLY A 49 23.07 16.22 -22.51
N SER A 50 23.17 15.39 -23.55
CA SER A 50 23.05 13.93 -23.43
C SER A 50 24.17 13.28 -22.61
N GLU A 51 25.26 14.01 -22.37
CA GLU A 51 26.34 13.59 -21.48
C GLU A 51 25.89 13.37 -20.02
N MET A 52 24.75 13.93 -19.60
CA MET A 52 24.19 13.75 -18.25
C MET A 52 23.01 12.77 -18.18
N ASP A 53 22.77 11.97 -19.23
CA ASP A 53 21.72 10.94 -19.22
C ASP A 53 21.85 9.97 -18.03
N ALA A 54 23.08 9.58 -17.69
CA ALA A 54 23.33 8.70 -16.55
C ALA A 54 22.94 9.33 -15.21
N VAL A 55 23.18 10.64 -15.04
CA VAL A 55 22.74 11.40 -13.85
C VAL A 55 21.22 11.38 -13.77
N ARG A 56 20.53 11.70 -14.89
CA ARG A 56 19.07 11.67 -14.96
C ARG A 56 18.48 10.30 -14.65
N ALA A 57 19.11 9.23 -15.11
CA ALA A 57 18.68 7.87 -14.82
C ALA A 57 18.78 7.55 -13.32
N VAL A 58 19.88 7.90 -12.66
CA VAL A 58 20.04 7.69 -11.21
C VAL A 58 19.08 8.58 -10.42
N ALA A 59 18.89 9.84 -10.83
CA ALA A 59 17.92 10.75 -10.21
C ALA A 59 16.49 10.20 -10.27
N LYS A 60 16.10 9.64 -11.43
CA LYS A 60 14.80 8.96 -11.59
C LYS A 60 14.66 7.79 -10.62
N ASN A 61 15.68 6.94 -10.52
CA ASN A 61 15.67 5.80 -9.59
C ASN A 61 15.57 6.26 -8.12
N LEU A 62 16.23 7.37 -7.75
CA LEU A 62 16.12 7.96 -6.41
C LEU A 62 14.68 8.41 -6.12
N ILE A 63 14.03 9.08 -7.07
CA ILE A 63 12.63 9.52 -6.94
C ILE A 63 11.69 8.33 -6.78
N GLU A 64 11.84 7.31 -7.62
CA GLU A 64 11.00 6.09 -7.55
C GLU A 64 11.16 5.37 -6.21
N ALA A 65 12.40 5.22 -5.74
CA ALA A 65 12.69 4.61 -4.44
C ALA A 65 12.18 5.44 -3.26
N GLN A 66 12.30 6.77 -3.32
CA GLN A 66 11.74 7.66 -2.31
C GLN A 66 10.22 7.55 -2.24
N ASN A 67 9.54 7.63 -3.38
CA ASN A 67 8.07 7.52 -3.43
C ASN A 67 7.60 6.16 -2.88
N TRP A 68 8.32 5.08 -3.20
CA TRP A 68 8.02 3.76 -2.67
C TRP A 68 8.19 3.72 -1.14
N ALA A 69 9.31 4.18 -0.60
CA ALA A 69 9.56 4.14 0.84
C ALA A 69 8.63 5.07 1.64
N GLU A 70 8.31 6.25 1.13
CA GLU A 70 7.33 7.15 1.72
C GLU A 70 5.92 6.54 1.68
N GLY A 71 5.55 5.84 0.60
CA GLY A 71 4.28 5.11 0.52
C GLY A 71 4.15 3.97 1.54
N ILE A 72 5.23 3.20 1.78
CA ILE A 72 5.27 2.19 2.85
C ILE A 72 5.03 2.85 4.22
N LYS A 73 5.70 3.97 4.50
CA LYS A 73 5.54 4.70 5.76
C LYS A 73 4.13 5.26 5.94
N ASP A 74 3.55 5.82 4.88
CA ASP A 74 2.17 6.32 4.91
C ASP A 74 1.16 5.20 5.22
N CYS A 75 1.31 4.03 4.58
CA CYS A 75 0.48 2.86 4.86
C CYS A 75 0.58 2.45 6.34
N LEU A 76 1.79 2.34 6.88
CA LEU A 76 2.00 1.97 8.28
C LEU A 76 1.43 3.02 9.22
N CYS A 77 1.64 4.31 8.97
CA CYS A 77 1.09 5.40 9.76
C CYS A 77 -0.45 5.31 9.84
N LYS A 78 -1.12 5.06 8.70
CA LYS A 78 -2.58 4.89 8.65
C LYS A 78 -3.05 3.66 9.42
N ILE A 79 -2.41 2.51 9.22
CA ILE A 79 -2.71 1.24 9.91
C ILE A 79 -2.55 1.39 11.43
N GLU A 80 -1.45 2.00 11.89
CA GLU A 80 -1.16 2.19 13.31
C GLU A 80 -2.10 3.21 13.94
N SER A 81 -2.38 4.31 13.24
CA SER A 81 -3.33 5.33 13.70
C SER A 81 -4.73 4.76 13.86
N TRP A 82 -5.16 3.92 12.91
CA TRP A 82 -6.43 3.21 12.99
C TRP A 82 -6.45 2.26 14.20
N SER A 83 -5.37 1.49 14.39
CA SER A 83 -5.24 0.52 15.48
C SER A 83 -5.26 1.16 16.87
N CYS A 84 -4.69 2.36 17.01
CA CYS A 84 -4.66 3.10 18.28
C CYS A 84 -5.98 3.78 18.64
N ASN A 85 -6.71 4.29 17.63
CA ASN A 85 -7.91 5.10 17.88
C ASN A 85 -9.20 4.28 17.78
N ARG A 86 -9.20 3.10 17.13
CA ARG A 86 -10.35 2.22 16.80
C ARG A 86 -11.66 2.95 16.49
N SER A 87 -11.55 4.18 16.03
CA SER A 87 -12.67 5.03 15.71
C SER A 87 -13.14 4.60 14.35
N HIS A 88 -14.40 4.22 14.24
CA HIS A 88 -15.03 3.83 12.97
C HIS A 88 -15.00 4.94 11.90
N ASN A 89 -14.52 6.14 12.25
CA ASN A 89 -14.37 7.28 11.35
C ASN A 89 -13.03 7.32 10.61
N LEU A 90 -12.06 6.48 10.97
CA LEU A 90 -10.76 6.42 10.28
C LEU A 90 -10.83 5.46 9.09
N GLU A 91 -10.43 5.94 7.92
CA GLU A 91 -10.35 5.15 6.70
C GLU A 91 -9.24 4.10 6.81
N LYS A 92 -9.58 2.85 6.48
CA LYS A 92 -8.63 1.74 6.41
C LYS A 92 -7.82 1.83 5.12
N VAL A 93 -6.58 1.32 5.15
CA VAL A 93 -5.78 1.21 3.91
C VAL A 93 -6.27 0.02 3.10
N ASP A 94 -6.50 0.22 1.81
CA ASP A 94 -6.90 -0.85 0.90
C ASP A 94 -5.77 -1.86 0.63
N LEU A 95 -6.10 -3.17 0.65
CA LEU A 95 -5.14 -4.25 0.42
C LEU A 95 -4.51 -4.21 -0.99
N GLU A 96 -5.27 -3.87 -2.03
CA GLU A 96 -4.76 -3.73 -3.40
C GLU A 96 -3.73 -2.61 -3.48
N TYR A 97 -3.99 -1.49 -2.81
CA TYR A 97 -3.03 -0.39 -2.69
C TYR A 97 -1.75 -0.84 -1.97
N VAL A 98 -1.85 -1.55 -0.84
CA VAL A 98 -0.68 -2.09 -0.12
C VAL A 98 0.13 -3.05 -1.01
N ASN A 99 -0.55 -3.92 -1.75
CA ASN A 99 0.08 -4.90 -2.63
C ASN A 99 0.89 -4.26 -3.78
N ASN A 100 0.52 -3.06 -4.23
CA ASN A 100 1.33 -2.33 -5.22
C ASN A 100 2.76 -2.04 -4.74
N PHE A 101 2.97 -1.91 -3.43
CA PHE A 101 4.30 -1.73 -2.85
C PHE A 101 5.01 -3.05 -2.57
N LEU A 102 4.27 -4.07 -2.12
CA LEU A 102 4.83 -5.36 -1.68
C LEU A 102 5.20 -6.28 -2.85
N ASN A 103 4.58 -6.11 -4.03
CA ASN A 103 4.81 -6.96 -5.20
C ASN A 103 6.03 -6.54 -6.04
N LEU A 104 6.77 -5.51 -5.64
CA LEU A 104 7.95 -5.07 -6.38
C LEU A 104 9.13 -6.02 -6.14
N ASN A 105 9.77 -6.45 -7.23
CA ASN A 105 11.00 -7.22 -7.20
C ASN A 105 11.88 -6.85 -8.42
N PRO A 106 13.09 -6.30 -8.24
CA PRO A 106 13.75 -6.01 -6.95
C PRO A 106 13.08 -4.85 -6.18
N LEU A 107 13.34 -4.78 -4.88
CA LEU A 107 12.90 -3.65 -4.07
C LEU A 107 13.65 -2.37 -4.47
N PRO A 108 12.98 -1.21 -4.58
CA PRO A 108 13.62 0.04 -4.99
C PRO A 108 14.70 0.55 -4.02
N CYS A 109 14.54 0.31 -2.71
CA CYS A 109 15.54 0.58 -1.68
C CYS A 109 15.26 -0.22 -0.41
N ILE A 110 16.09 -0.03 0.63
CA ILE A 110 15.93 -0.70 1.92
C ILE A 110 15.02 0.14 2.82
N GLU A 111 13.73 -0.17 2.88
CA GLU A 111 12.80 0.46 3.84
C GLU A 111 12.50 -0.51 5.00
N PRO A 112 12.93 -0.22 6.24
CA PRO A 112 12.70 -1.09 7.40
C PRO A 112 11.23 -1.42 7.65
N GLY A 113 10.31 -0.51 7.33
CA GLY A 113 8.87 -0.72 7.46
C GLY A 113 8.29 -1.79 6.53
N HIS A 114 9.00 -2.16 5.46
CA HIS A 114 8.50 -3.08 4.44
C HIS A 114 8.06 -4.43 5.02
N LEU A 115 8.87 -5.04 5.88
CA LEU A 115 8.54 -6.34 6.50
C LEU A 115 7.34 -6.23 7.45
N LYS A 116 7.20 -5.11 8.15
CA LYS A 116 6.06 -4.87 9.03
C LYS A 116 4.77 -4.73 8.23
N LEU A 117 4.79 -3.97 7.13
CA LEU A 117 3.64 -3.83 6.24
C LEU A 117 3.25 -5.17 5.62
N LYS A 118 4.24 -5.98 5.23
CA LYS A 118 4.02 -7.34 4.72
C LYS A 118 3.26 -8.21 5.73
N GLY A 119 3.61 -8.15 7.02
CA GLY A 119 2.90 -8.89 8.06
C GLY A 119 1.41 -8.51 8.15
N TYR A 120 1.08 -7.21 8.08
CA TYR A 120 -0.33 -6.79 8.04
C TYR A 120 -1.05 -7.27 6.78
N ALA A 121 -0.39 -7.22 5.62
CA ALA A 121 -0.98 -7.71 4.37
C ALA A 121 -1.24 -9.22 4.42
N GLU A 122 -0.33 -10.01 5.00
CA GLU A 122 -0.52 -11.46 5.20
C GLU A 122 -1.73 -11.76 6.10
N GLU A 123 -1.93 -11.01 7.17
CA GLU A 123 -3.13 -11.13 8.03
C GLU A 123 -4.42 -10.81 7.26
N ALA A 124 -4.41 -9.75 6.44
CA ALA A 124 -5.54 -9.39 5.59
C ALA A 124 -5.82 -10.46 4.50
N MET A 125 -4.77 -11.09 3.95
CA MET A 125 -4.91 -12.19 2.99
C MET A 125 -5.52 -13.44 3.62
N ILE A 126 -5.20 -13.76 4.87
CA ILE A 126 -5.86 -14.85 5.60
C ILE A 126 -7.36 -14.55 5.71
N LEU A 127 -7.74 -13.32 6.04
CA LEU A 127 -9.14 -12.91 6.10
C LEU A 127 -9.85 -13.06 4.75
N VAL A 128 -9.21 -12.69 3.64
CA VAL A 128 -9.74 -12.91 2.29
C VAL A 128 -10.05 -14.39 2.07
N GLN A 129 -9.12 -15.29 2.40
CA GLN A 129 -9.31 -16.73 2.25
C GLN A 129 -10.45 -17.27 3.12
N GLU A 130 -10.59 -16.79 4.35
CA GLU A 130 -11.68 -17.16 5.25
C GLU A 130 -13.04 -16.71 4.71
N ILE A 131 -13.13 -15.49 4.19
CA ILE A 131 -14.35 -14.95 3.57
C ILE A 131 -14.72 -15.75 2.32
N ASP A 132 -13.78 -15.94 1.39
CA ASP A 132 -14.04 -16.69 0.16
C ASP A 132 -14.43 -18.14 0.45
N SER A 133 -13.84 -18.77 1.47
CA SER A 133 -14.21 -20.11 1.93
C SER A 133 -15.64 -20.14 2.46
N ALA A 134 -16.02 -19.19 3.33
CA ALA A 134 -17.36 -19.10 3.89
C ALA A 134 -18.42 -18.81 2.81
N LEU A 135 -18.10 -17.98 1.83
CA LEU A 135 -18.99 -17.66 0.71
C LEU A 135 -19.17 -18.85 -0.24
N SER A 136 -18.13 -19.65 -0.44
CA SER A 136 -18.16 -20.85 -1.28
C SER A 136 -19.00 -21.98 -0.68
N THR A 137 -19.09 -22.06 0.65
CA THR A 137 -19.94 -23.01 1.38
C THR A 137 -21.40 -22.56 1.42
N SER A 138 -22.01 -22.39 0.25
CA SER A 138 -23.32 -21.75 0.02
C SER A 138 -24.53 -22.34 0.78
N SER A 139 -24.37 -23.49 1.43
CA SER A 139 -25.41 -24.23 2.16
C SER A 139 -25.08 -24.55 3.64
N LYS A 140 -23.89 -24.18 4.15
CA LYS A 140 -23.47 -24.53 5.53
C LYS A 140 -23.30 -23.35 6.47
N SER A 141 -22.94 -22.17 5.97
CA SER A 141 -22.65 -21.04 6.84
C SER A 141 -23.93 -20.43 7.40
N SER A 142 -24.08 -20.47 8.71
CA SER A 142 -25.22 -19.84 9.39
C SER A 142 -25.06 -18.31 9.41
N ILE A 143 -26.17 -17.57 9.51
CA ILE A 143 -26.12 -16.09 9.60
C ILE A 143 -25.21 -15.62 10.76
N PRO A 144 -25.29 -16.20 11.98
CA PRO A 144 -24.40 -15.81 13.08
C PRO A 144 -22.91 -16.02 12.80
N GLU A 145 -22.53 -17.10 12.11
CA GLU A 145 -21.14 -17.34 11.72
C GLU A 145 -20.62 -16.29 10.74
N LEU A 146 -21.45 -15.91 9.77
CA LEU A 146 -21.10 -14.86 8.80
C LEU A 146 -21.00 -13.48 9.47
N GLU A 147 -21.89 -13.17 10.41
CA GLU A 147 -21.84 -11.93 11.21
C GLU A 147 -20.62 -11.89 12.13
N GLN A 148 -20.24 -13.02 12.73
CA GLN A 148 -19.02 -13.13 13.52
C GLN A 148 -17.79 -12.90 12.64
N LEU A 149 -17.74 -13.51 11.45
CA LEU A 149 -16.67 -13.32 10.49
C LEU A 149 -16.57 -11.85 10.05
N TYR A 150 -17.71 -11.22 9.75
CA TYR A 150 -17.78 -9.81 9.38
C TYR A 150 -17.31 -8.90 10.53
N SER A 151 -17.71 -9.20 11.77
CA SER A 151 -17.27 -8.44 12.94
C SER A 151 -15.76 -8.54 13.14
N ARG A 152 -15.17 -9.73 12.99
CA ARG A 152 -13.71 -9.91 13.02
C ARG A 152 -13.03 -9.16 11.88
N ALA A 153 -13.58 -9.17 10.68
CA ALA A 153 -13.08 -8.42 9.53
C ALA A 153 -13.05 -6.90 9.80
N CYS A 154 -14.05 -6.39 10.52
CA CYS A 154 -14.07 -4.99 10.96
C CYS A 154 -12.93 -4.62 11.90
N GLU A 155 -12.36 -5.58 12.65
CA GLU A 155 -11.25 -5.35 13.58
C GLU A 155 -9.85 -5.34 12.93
N VAL A 156 -9.73 -5.72 11.65
CA VAL A 156 -8.46 -5.72 10.92
C VAL A 156 -8.20 -4.32 10.32
N PRO A 157 -6.99 -3.75 10.44
CA PRO A 157 -6.70 -2.37 10.01
C PRO A 157 -6.61 -2.17 8.50
N ILE A 158 -6.52 -3.26 7.73
CA ILE A 158 -6.51 -3.25 6.27
C ILE A 158 -7.91 -3.58 5.76
N TYR A 159 -8.36 -2.81 4.79
CA TYR A 159 -9.62 -3.04 4.08
C TYR A 159 -9.43 -4.12 3.00
N VAL A 160 -10.39 -5.05 2.94
CA VAL A 160 -10.47 -6.07 1.90
C VAL A 160 -11.85 -6.03 1.25
N LYS A 161 -11.90 -5.94 -0.08
CA LYS A 161 -13.15 -5.84 -0.86
C LYS A 161 -14.10 -7.02 -0.64
N GLU A 162 -13.57 -8.18 -0.26
CA GLU A 162 -14.33 -9.37 0.10
C GLU A 162 -15.32 -9.11 1.25
N MET A 163 -15.07 -8.12 2.11
CA MET A 163 -16.01 -7.70 3.15
C MET A 163 -17.36 -7.23 2.58
N GLU A 164 -17.36 -6.58 1.42
CA GLU A 164 -18.60 -6.15 0.75
C GLU A 164 -19.42 -7.36 0.29
N LYS A 165 -18.73 -8.37 -0.27
CA LYS A 165 -19.36 -9.63 -0.70
C LYS A 165 -19.99 -10.35 0.50
N LEU A 166 -19.27 -10.37 1.63
CA LEU A 166 -19.77 -10.95 2.88
C LEU A 166 -21.01 -10.22 3.40
N MET A 167 -20.97 -8.88 3.44
CA MET A 167 -22.10 -8.07 3.89
C MET A 167 -23.34 -8.25 3.00
N ALA A 168 -23.15 -8.30 1.67
CA ALA A 168 -24.22 -8.56 0.72
C ALA A 168 -24.85 -9.94 0.95
N ARG A 169 -24.04 -10.96 1.23
CA ARG A 169 -24.51 -12.31 1.53
C ARG A 169 -25.33 -12.37 2.83
N ILE A 170 -24.86 -11.73 3.90
CA ILE A 170 -25.58 -11.63 5.18
C ILE A 170 -26.94 -10.96 4.96
N SER A 171 -26.95 -9.84 4.25
CA SER A 171 -28.18 -9.09 3.94
C SER A 171 -29.19 -9.95 3.17
N ALA A 172 -28.73 -10.66 2.13
CA ALA A 172 -29.57 -11.54 1.33
C ALA A 172 -30.18 -12.69 2.16
N LEU A 173 -29.39 -13.31 3.05
CA LEU A 173 -29.87 -14.39 3.93
C LEU A 173 -30.89 -13.88 4.95
N LYS A 174 -30.72 -12.68 5.50
CA LYS A 174 -31.69 -12.07 6.42
C LYS A 174 -33.03 -11.80 5.73
N VAL A 175 -33.00 -11.26 4.51
CA VAL A 175 -34.22 -11.03 3.70
C VAL A 175 -34.92 -12.36 3.41
N TYR A 176 -34.18 -13.39 2.99
CA TYR A 176 -34.72 -14.72 2.74
C TYR A 176 -35.37 -15.32 3.99
N ASN A 177 -34.70 -15.22 5.13
CA ASN A 177 -35.22 -15.71 6.41
C ASN A 177 -36.51 -14.98 6.82
N PHE A 178 -36.57 -13.66 6.62
CA PHE A 178 -37.77 -12.86 6.87
C PHE A 178 -38.95 -13.30 5.98
N LEU A 179 -38.71 -13.54 4.69
CA LEU A 179 -39.75 -13.97 3.74
C LEU A 179 -40.29 -15.38 4.03
N ILE A 180 -39.46 -16.29 4.56
CA ILE A 180 -39.92 -17.63 4.97
C ILE A 180 -40.78 -17.56 6.24
N HIS A 181 -40.38 -16.76 7.22
CA HIS A 181 -41.07 -16.68 8.51
C HIS A 181 -42.31 -15.78 8.49
N TYR A 182 -42.38 -14.84 7.55
CA TYR A 182 -43.53 -13.95 7.34
C TYR A 182 -43.93 -13.93 5.87
N PRO A 183 -44.46 -15.04 5.31
CA PRO A 183 -44.98 -15.02 3.95
C PRO A 183 -46.12 -14.02 3.92
N THR A 184 -46.05 -13.03 3.01
CA THR A 184 -47.14 -12.07 2.80
C THR A 184 -48.37 -12.84 2.33
N SER A 185 -49.20 -13.29 3.26
CA SER A 185 -50.51 -13.85 2.98
C SER A 185 -51.46 -12.70 2.65
N GLY A 186 -51.76 -12.53 1.36
CA GLY A 186 -52.96 -11.83 0.92
C GLY A 186 -52.74 -10.75 -0.13
N LEU A 187 -52.76 -11.14 -1.40
CA LEU A 187 -53.31 -10.35 -2.52
C LEU A 187 -53.83 -11.32 -3.60
N THR A 188 -54.83 -12.13 -3.25
CA THR A 188 -55.74 -12.75 -4.22
C THR A 188 -57.15 -12.56 -3.71
N SER A 189 -57.79 -11.46 -4.12
CA SER A 189 -59.25 -11.37 -4.34
C SER A 189 -59.58 -9.91 -4.58
N TYR A 190 -59.74 -9.53 -5.84
CA TYR A 190 -60.92 -8.80 -6.32
C TYR A 190 -60.98 -9.00 -7.85
N CYS A 191 -61.55 -10.13 -8.25
CA CYS A 191 -62.31 -10.21 -9.50
C CYS A 191 -63.78 -10.23 -9.10
N THR A 192 -64.46 -9.11 -9.34
CA THR A 192 -65.82 -9.02 -9.91
C THR A 192 -66.03 -7.58 -10.34
#